data_AF-A0A2L0HC52-F1
#
_entry.id   AF-A0A2L0HC52-F1
#
_cell.length_a   1.000
_cell.length_b   1.000
_cell.length_c   1.000
_cell.angle_alpha   90.00
_cell.angle_beta   90.00
_cell.angle_gamma   90.00
#
_symmetry.space_group_name_H-M   'P 1'
#
loop_
_entity.id
_entity.type
_entity.pdbx_description
1 polymer ?
#
loop_
_entity_poly.entity_id
_entity_poly.type
_entity_poly.pdbx_seq_one_letter_code
_entity_poly.pdbx_strand_id
1 'polypeptide(L)'
;MCKCSNRTDHINASDILARLKGLSAAEEFFAVLGVSYDPKVLDVSRLHIMKRMGQYLAEEDFSGLPDQVIAARAHAMLERAYEDFATSSPLKHRVFKVLKDHDPDNPATSARAFVPLDSVLKPFGRE
;
A
#
# COMPACT_ATOMS: atom_id res chain seq x y z
N MET A 1 18.99 25.15 0.87
CA MET A 1 18.14 25.32 -0.33
C MET A 1 18.12 24.04 -1.14
N CYS A 2 17.02 23.30 -1.13
CA CYS A 2 16.87 22.09 -1.94
C CYS A 2 16.44 22.50 -3.36
N LYS A 3 17.19 22.09 -4.39
CA LYS A 3 16.87 22.35 -5.79
C LYS A 3 15.88 21.29 -6.27
N CYS A 4 14.60 21.61 -6.30
CA CYS A 4 13.60 20.84 -7.03
C CYS A 4 13.84 21.06 -8.54
N SER A 5 14.61 20.16 -9.16
CA SER A 5 14.74 20.15 -10.61
C SER A 5 13.43 19.65 -11.21
N ASN A 6 12.62 20.59 -11.70
CA ASN A 6 11.60 20.31 -12.70
C ASN A 6 12.31 19.67 -13.89
N ARG A 7 12.13 18.36 -14.06
CA ARG A 7 12.53 17.69 -15.29
C ARG A 7 11.30 17.11 -15.96
N THR A 8 10.59 18.00 -16.63
CA THR A 8 9.63 17.66 -17.68
C THR A 8 10.44 17.11 -18.87
N ASP A 9 10.88 15.85 -18.80
CA ASP A 9 11.48 15.19 -19.96
C ASP A 9 10.37 14.67 -20.88
N HIS A 10 10.41 15.20 -22.09
CA HIS A 10 9.85 14.68 -23.32
C HIS A 10 9.54 13.16 -23.29
N ILE A 11 8.28 12.82 -23.60
CA ILE A 11 7.76 11.45 -23.74
C ILE A 11 8.64 10.69 -24.75
N ASN A 12 9.64 9.96 -24.26
CA ASN A 12 10.29 8.90 -25.00
C ASN A 12 9.85 7.61 -24.33
N ALA A 13 8.90 6.93 -24.96
CA ALA A 13 8.34 5.67 -24.50
C ALA A 13 9.38 4.54 -24.41
N SER A 14 10.55 4.73 -25.03
CA SER A 14 11.56 3.74 -25.42
C SER A 14 12.26 2.92 -24.32
N ASP A 15 11.88 3.07 -23.05
CA ASP A 15 12.09 2.05 -22.02
C ASP A 15 11.28 2.40 -20.75
N ILE A 16 9.96 2.28 -20.84
CA ILE A 16 9.07 2.64 -19.71
C ILE A 16 9.40 1.82 -18.44
N LEU A 17 9.78 0.55 -18.58
CA LEU A 17 10.08 -0.33 -17.44
C LEU A 17 11.34 0.07 -16.70
N ALA A 18 12.44 0.42 -17.38
CA ALA A 18 13.65 0.90 -16.73
C ALA A 18 13.40 2.23 -16.03
N ARG A 19 12.58 3.12 -16.61
CA ARG A 19 12.18 4.37 -15.94
C ARG A 19 11.44 4.09 -14.65
N LEU A 20 10.42 3.22 -14.68
CA LEU A 20 9.65 2.84 -13.49
C LEU A 20 10.54 2.24 -12.39
N LYS A 21 11.54 1.42 -12.75
CA LYS A 21 12.52 0.86 -11.80
C LYS A 21 13.41 1.91 -11.14
N GLY A 22 13.64 3.06 -11.79
CA GLY A 22 14.45 4.16 -11.26
C GLY A 22 13.69 5.10 -10.32
N LEU A 23 12.37 4.98 -10.23
CA LEU A 23 11.54 5.85 -9.39
C LEU A 23 11.60 5.40 -7.93
N SER A 24 11.61 6.37 -7.01
CA SER A 24 11.65 6.12 -5.55
C SER A 24 10.41 6.63 -4.81
N ALA A 25 9.58 7.47 -5.45
CA ALA A 25 8.40 8.05 -4.85
C ALA A 25 7.16 7.63 -5.62
N ALA A 26 6.06 7.34 -4.92
CA ALA A 26 4.84 6.86 -5.56
C ALA A 26 4.22 7.90 -6.49
N GLU A 27 4.22 9.20 -6.12
CA GLU A 27 3.69 10.28 -6.96
C GLU A 27 4.34 10.30 -8.35
N GLU A 28 5.62 9.96 -8.43
CA GLU A 28 6.36 9.89 -9.69
C GLU A 28 5.82 8.78 -10.59
N PHE A 29 5.38 7.63 -10.05
CA PHE A 29 4.76 6.58 -10.84
C PHE A 29 3.46 7.06 -11.47
N PHE A 30 2.62 7.75 -10.69
CA PHE A 30 1.38 8.33 -11.19
C PHE A 30 1.63 9.43 -12.23
N ALA A 31 2.63 10.27 -12.02
CA ALA A 31 3.00 11.33 -12.97
C ALA A 31 3.57 10.77 -14.28
N VAL A 32 4.45 9.77 -14.21
CA VAL A 32 5.08 9.14 -15.38
C VAL A 32 4.07 8.32 -16.18
N LEU A 33 3.17 7.61 -15.52
CA LEU A 33 2.13 6.83 -16.19
C LEU A 33 0.91 7.66 -16.58
N GLY A 34 0.73 8.86 -16.02
CA GLY A 34 -0.41 9.74 -16.33
C GLY A 34 -1.71 9.35 -15.63
N VAL A 35 -1.64 8.63 -14.50
CA VAL A 35 -2.80 8.19 -13.73
C VAL A 35 -3.21 9.29 -12.74
N SER A 36 -4.49 9.66 -12.74
CA SER A 36 -5.03 10.64 -11.78
C SER A 36 -5.26 9.98 -10.42
N TYR A 37 -4.94 10.70 -9.34
CA TYR A 37 -5.10 10.20 -7.96
C TYR A 37 -5.52 11.31 -7.00
N ASP A 38 -6.17 10.94 -5.88
CA ASP A 38 -6.39 11.83 -4.74
C ASP A 38 -5.16 11.74 -3.79
N PRO A 39 -4.47 12.86 -3.52
CA PRO A 39 -3.34 12.88 -2.59
C PRO A 39 -3.67 12.31 -1.21
N LYS A 40 -4.91 12.49 -0.71
CA LYS A 40 -5.33 11.98 0.60
C LYS A 40 -5.36 10.46 0.66
N VAL A 41 -5.75 9.82 -0.44
CA VAL A 41 -5.77 8.36 -0.56
C VAL A 41 -4.34 7.84 -0.74
N LEU A 42 -3.56 8.50 -1.60
CA LEU A 42 -2.18 8.09 -1.86
C LEU A 42 -1.30 8.21 -0.61
N ASP A 43 -1.46 9.25 0.20
CA ASP A 43 -0.65 9.47 1.40
C ASP A 43 -0.79 8.31 2.41
N VAL A 44 -2.04 7.84 2.64
CA VAL A 44 -2.31 6.75 3.60
C VAL A 44 -2.01 5.35 3.04
N SER A 45 -2.06 5.16 1.73
CA SER A 45 -1.99 3.83 1.10
C SER A 45 -0.81 3.65 0.13
N ARG A 46 0.16 4.57 0.15
CA ARG A 46 1.32 4.61 -0.74
C ARG A 46 2.03 3.25 -0.88
N LEU A 47 2.48 2.71 0.25
CA LEU A 47 3.24 1.45 0.28
C LEU A 47 2.40 0.27 -0.26
N HIS A 48 1.11 0.27 0.06
CA HIS A 48 0.21 -0.80 -0.33
C HIS A 48 -0.09 -0.77 -1.84
N ILE A 49 -0.35 0.41 -2.40
CA ILE A 49 -0.55 0.60 -3.84
C ILE A 49 0.71 0.17 -4.60
N MET A 50 1.89 0.62 -4.18
CA MET A 50 3.15 0.26 -4.84
C MET A 50 3.43 -1.25 -4.77
N LYS A 51 3.19 -1.88 -3.61
CA LYS A 51 3.32 -3.33 -3.46
C LYS A 51 2.38 -4.08 -4.41
N ARG A 52 1.11 -3.67 -4.50
CA ARG A 52 0.11 -4.31 -5.36
C ARG A 52 0.41 -4.13 -6.84
N MET A 53 0.79 -2.93 -7.25
CA MET A 53 1.27 -2.67 -8.62
C MET A 53 2.43 -3.59 -8.98
N GLY A 54 3.43 -3.73 -8.10
CA GLY A 54 4.56 -4.63 -8.31
C GLY A 54 4.15 -6.11 -8.43
N GLN A 55 3.11 -6.55 -7.72
CA GLN A 55 2.55 -7.89 -7.87
C GLN A 55 1.94 -8.08 -9.26
N TYR A 56 1.13 -7.14 -9.74
CA TYR A 56 0.54 -7.22 -11.09
C TYR A 56 1.60 -7.22 -12.19
N LEU A 57 2.63 -6.36 -12.06
CA LEU A 57 3.73 -6.32 -13.02
C LEU A 57 4.55 -7.62 -13.04
N ALA A 58 4.62 -8.36 -11.94
CA ALA A 58 5.33 -9.63 -11.87
C ALA A 58 4.52 -10.80 -12.46
N GLU A 59 3.19 -10.67 -12.52
CA GLU A 59 2.27 -11.66 -13.09
C GLU A 59 2.14 -11.53 -14.62
N GLU A 60 2.36 -10.34 -15.18
CA GLU A 60 2.37 -10.12 -16.63
C GLU A 60 3.71 -10.45 -17.28
N ASP A 61 3.65 -11.00 -18.50
CA ASP A 61 4.81 -11.15 -19.36
C ASP A 61 4.89 -9.98 -20.36
N PHE A 62 5.93 -9.17 -20.23
CA PHE A 62 6.21 -8.05 -21.13
C PHE A 62 7.16 -8.43 -22.28
N SER A 63 7.57 -9.69 -22.38
CA SER A 63 8.54 -10.13 -23.38
C SER A 63 8.02 -9.90 -24.81
N GLY A 64 8.82 -9.20 -25.62
CA GLY A 64 8.51 -8.93 -27.02
C GLY A 64 7.36 -7.95 -27.28
N LEU A 65 6.79 -7.32 -26.24
CA LEU A 65 5.77 -6.28 -26.41
C LEU A 65 6.42 -4.94 -26.77
N PRO A 66 5.77 -4.13 -27.63
CA PRO A 66 6.24 -2.78 -27.90
C PRO A 66 6.00 -1.89 -26.67
N ASP A 67 6.92 -0.97 -26.42
CA ASP A 67 6.94 -0.12 -25.24
C ASP A 67 5.63 0.65 -24.97
N GLN A 68 4.96 1.07 -26.03
CA GLN A 68 3.65 1.73 -25.96
C GLN A 68 2.57 0.82 -25.35
N VAL A 69 2.60 -0.49 -25.64
CA VAL A 69 1.69 -1.47 -25.03
C VAL A 69 2.09 -1.71 -23.58
N ILE A 70 3.39 -1.83 -23.31
CA ILE A 70 3.89 -1.99 -21.93
C ILE A 70 3.49 -0.80 -21.06
N ALA A 71 3.59 0.43 -21.58
CA ALA A 71 3.18 1.64 -20.88
C ALA A 71 1.67 1.65 -20.59
N ALA A 72 0.84 1.27 -21.56
CA ALA A 72 -0.60 1.16 -21.38
C ALA A 72 -0.97 0.09 -20.34
N ARG A 73 -0.28 -1.05 -20.34
CA ARG A 73 -0.46 -2.12 -19.34
C ARG A 73 -0.05 -1.66 -17.95
N ALA A 74 1.11 -1.01 -17.83
CA ALA A 74 1.59 -0.45 -16.56
C ALA A 74 0.63 0.62 -16.01
N HIS A 75 0.07 1.48 -16.87
CA HIS A 75 -0.99 2.42 -16.50
C HIS A 75 -2.20 1.69 -15.91
N ALA A 76 -2.76 0.72 -16.65
CA ALA A 76 -3.94 -0.02 -16.21
C ALA A 76 -3.70 -0.78 -14.88
N MET A 77 -2.50 -1.31 -14.68
CA MET A 77 -2.13 -1.97 -13.42
C MET A 77 -2.02 -1.02 -12.25
N LEU A 78 -1.44 0.17 -12.46
CA LEU A 78 -1.38 1.19 -11.41
C LEU A 78 -2.78 1.70 -11.06
N GLU A 79 -3.61 1.96 -12.06
CA GLU A 79 -5.00 2.39 -11.88
C GLU A 79 -5.79 1.34 -11.08
N ARG A 80 -5.74 0.08 -11.49
CA ARG A 80 -6.37 -1.03 -10.77
C ARG A 80 -5.87 -1.14 -9.32
N ALA A 81 -4.55 -1.06 -9.13
CA ALA A 81 -3.97 -1.11 -7.79
C ALA A 81 -4.47 0.05 -6.92
N TYR A 82 -4.58 1.25 -7.46
CA TYR A 82 -5.13 2.41 -6.76
C TYR A 82 -6.61 2.21 -6.42
N GLU A 83 -7.43 1.78 -7.39
CA GLU A 83 -8.86 1.54 -7.21
C GLU A 83 -9.15 0.50 -6.12
N ASP A 84 -8.38 -0.58 -6.06
CA ASP A 84 -8.48 -1.60 -5.03
C ASP A 84 -8.41 -0.97 -3.62
N PHE A 85 -7.53 0.02 -3.40
CA PHE A 85 -7.38 0.69 -2.10
C PHE A 85 -8.33 1.86 -1.89
N ALA A 86 -8.66 2.61 -2.95
CA ALA A 86 -9.62 3.70 -2.89
C ALA A 86 -11.04 3.20 -2.59
N THR A 87 -11.40 2.03 -3.11
CA THR A 87 -12.71 1.39 -2.89
C THR A 87 -12.71 0.53 -1.62
N SER A 88 -11.65 -0.24 -1.37
CA SER A 88 -11.55 -1.17 -0.25
C SER A 88 -10.97 -0.55 1.03
N SER A 89 -10.89 0.79 1.10
CA SER A 89 -10.35 1.48 2.28
C SER A 89 -10.93 0.89 3.57
N PRO A 90 -10.07 0.38 4.49
CA PRO A 90 -10.48 -0.09 5.82
C PRO A 90 -11.04 1.03 6.72
N LEU A 91 -11.03 2.29 6.24
CA LEU A 91 -11.74 3.40 6.86
C LEU A 91 -13.22 3.43 6.43
N LYS A 92 -13.53 3.09 5.16
CA LYS A 92 -14.91 2.96 4.66
C LYS A 92 -15.57 1.70 5.19
N HIS A 93 -14.88 0.57 5.09
CA HIS A 93 -15.28 -0.64 5.76
C HIS A 93 -14.68 -0.57 7.16
N ARG A 94 -15.43 -0.18 8.19
CA ARG A 94 -15.02 -0.15 9.60
C ARG A 94 -14.57 -1.55 10.08
N VAL A 95 -13.46 -2.08 9.58
CA VAL A 95 -12.92 -3.40 9.89
C VAL A 95 -11.76 -3.28 10.87
N PHE A 96 -11.86 -2.35 11.83
CA PHE A 96 -11.34 -2.60 13.16
C PHE A 96 -12.15 -3.77 13.76
N LYS A 97 -11.85 -4.98 13.28
CA LYS A 97 -12.26 -6.27 13.83
C LYS A 97 -11.47 -6.53 15.13
N VAL A 98 -11.35 -5.52 15.99
CA VAL A 98 -11.17 -5.72 17.42
C VAL A 98 -12.55 -5.89 18.10
N LEU A 99 -13.65 -5.64 17.38
CA LEU A 99 -15.03 -5.74 17.88
C LEU A 99 -15.83 -6.95 17.37
N LYS A 100 -15.25 -7.83 16.55
CA LYS A 100 -16.00 -8.93 15.90
C LYS A 100 -15.71 -10.33 16.46
N ASP A 101 -14.99 -10.40 17.57
CA ASP A 101 -14.73 -11.67 18.30
C ASP A 101 -15.40 -11.69 19.69
N HIS A 102 -16.40 -10.83 19.92
CA HIS A 102 -17.30 -11.01 21.07
C HIS A 102 -18.58 -11.67 20.57
N ASP A 103 -18.51 -12.99 20.42
CA ASP A 103 -19.67 -13.85 20.22
C ASP A 103 -20.56 -13.79 21.48
N PRO A 104 -21.82 -13.31 21.41
CA PRO A 104 -22.69 -13.25 22.58
C PRO A 104 -23.34 -14.61 22.94
N ASP A 105 -23.13 -15.66 22.14
CA ASP A 105 -23.77 -16.98 22.33
C ASP A 105 -22.81 -18.00 22.96
N ASN A 106 -21.50 -17.75 22.93
CA ASN A 106 -20.50 -18.52 23.68
C ASN A 106 -19.95 -17.71 24.87
N PRO A 107 -20.50 -17.84 26.09
CA PRO A 107 -19.89 -17.28 27.27
C PRO A 107 -18.61 -18.09 27.58
N ALA A 108 -17.49 -17.71 26.95
CA ALA A 108 -16.18 -18.07 27.47
C ALA A 108 -16.12 -17.50 28.88
N THR A 109 -16.23 -18.40 29.86
CA THR A 109 -16.15 -18.16 31.30
C THR A 109 -15.25 -16.97 31.60
N SER A 110 -15.88 -15.86 31.97
CA SER A 110 -15.24 -14.68 32.50
C SER A 110 -14.49 -15.06 33.77
N ALA A 111 -13.21 -15.36 33.63
CA ALA A 111 -12.27 -15.37 34.72
C ALA A 111 -11.02 -14.58 34.31
N ARG A 112 -11.12 -13.26 34.48
CA ARG A 112 -10.02 -12.32 34.76
C ARG A 112 -8.74 -12.48 33.92
N ALA A 113 -8.66 -11.71 32.83
CA ALA A 113 -7.37 -11.34 32.24
C ALA A 113 -7.01 -9.86 32.48
N PHE A 114 -7.51 -9.26 33.57
CA PHE A 114 -6.91 -8.03 34.10
C PHE A 114 -5.93 -8.43 35.20
N VAL A 115 -4.64 -8.48 34.85
CA VAL A 115 -3.55 -8.67 35.81
C VAL A 115 -3.11 -7.27 36.26
N PRO A 116 -3.34 -6.87 37.51
CA PRO A 116 -2.82 -5.62 38.04
C PRO A 116 -1.30 -5.61 37.91
N LEU A 117 -0.71 -4.48 37.50
CA LEU A 117 0.75 -4.34 37.33
C LEU A 117 1.54 -4.69 38.61
N ASP A 118 0.93 -4.50 39.78
CA ASP A 118 1.49 -4.88 41.07
C ASP A 118 1.81 -6.38 41.17
N SER A 119 1.04 -7.24 40.50
CA SER A 119 1.28 -8.69 40.45
C SER A 119 2.50 -9.09 39.61
N VAL A 120 2.95 -8.22 38.70
CA VAL A 120 4.14 -8.44 37.86
C VAL A 120 5.39 -7.83 38.50
N LEU A 121 5.21 -6.82 39.36
CA LEU A 121 6.29 -6.06 40.00
C LEU A 121 6.83 -6.71 41.29
N LYS A 122 6.47 -7.96 41.61
CA LYS A 122 7.02 -8.63 42.80
C LYS A 122 8.55 -8.73 42.64
N PRO A 123 9.34 -8.08 43.51
CA PRO A 123 10.79 -8.07 43.36
C PRO A 123 11.32 -9.49 43.51
N PHE A 124 12.06 -9.96 42.50
CA PHE A 124 12.87 -11.17 42.57
C PHE A 124 13.92 -10.98 43.68
N GLY A 125 13.59 -11.40 44.90
CA GLY A 125 14.37 -11.13 46.10
C GLY A 125 14.40 -12.32 47.05
N ARG A 126 15.35 -13.22 46.77
CA ARG A 126 16.20 -14.05 47.67
C ARG A 126 15.56 -14.82 48.84
N GLU A 127 15.70 -16.14 48.76
CA GLU A 127 16.06 -17.00 49.91
C GLU A 127 17.55 -17.33 49.83
#